data_AF-B7P791-F1
#
_entry.id   AF-B7P791-F1
#
_cell.length_a   1.000
_cell.length_b   1.000
_cell.length_c   1.000
_cell.angle_alpha   90.00
_cell.angle_beta   90.00
_cell.angle_gamma   90.00
#
_symmetry.space_group_name_H-M   'P 1'
#
loop_
_entity.id
_entity.type
_entity.pdbx_description
1 polymer ?
#
loop_
_entity_poly.entity_id
_entity_poly.type
_entity_poly.pdbx_seq_one_letter_code
_entity_poly.pdbx_strand_id
1 'polypeptide(L)'
;VRMFYLVIFLPVLLYDRVRDEEDKVWQLYLCLKDIVTMLASPKLHVTQIAYLRVLIDDYLSRRVHLFPDIPLKPKHHYLRHYPDLCYEYGPLSHLSTLRFESKHSYFKRIIRSTRNFKNITYSMATKHEMLQSYCRA
;
A
#
# COMPACT_ATOMS: atom_id res chain seq x y z
N VAL A 1 -1.55 5.62 1.93
CA VAL A 1 -1.48 6.31 0.61
C VAL A 1 -0.08 6.84 0.32
N ARG A 2 0.50 7.69 1.19
CA ARG A 2 1.86 8.25 0.99
C ARG A 2 2.96 7.20 0.79
N MET A 3 2.92 6.10 1.54
CA MET A 3 3.92 5.03 1.42
C MET A 3 3.85 4.27 0.10
N PHE A 4 2.66 4.10 -0.47
CA PHE A 4 2.48 3.45 -1.78
C PHE A 4 3.14 4.28 -2.88
N TYR A 5 2.84 5.59 -2.93
CA TYR A 5 3.44 6.49 -3.91
C TYR A 5 4.95 6.58 -3.80
N LEU A 6 5.50 6.53 -2.58
CA LEU A 6 6.95 6.47 -2.41
C LEU A 6 7.53 5.24 -3.12
N VAL A 7 6.96 4.05 -2.93
CA VAL A 7 7.45 2.83 -3.61
C VAL A 7 7.38 2.96 -5.14
N ILE A 8 6.30 3.53 -5.68
CA ILE A 8 6.13 3.68 -7.12
C ILE A 8 7.09 4.71 -7.72
N PHE A 9 7.29 5.85 -7.05
CA PHE A 9 8.05 6.97 -7.59
C PHE A 9 9.52 7.00 -7.19
N LEU A 10 9.96 6.23 -6.19
CA LEU A 10 11.36 6.21 -5.78
C LEU A 10 12.33 5.90 -6.93
N PRO A 11 12.07 4.94 -7.85
CA PRO A 11 12.95 4.70 -8.99
C PRO A 11 13.16 5.95 -9.84
N VAL A 12 12.08 6.72 -10.06
CA VAL A 12 12.12 7.95 -10.84
C VAL A 12 12.87 9.04 -10.08
N LEU A 13 12.66 9.15 -8.77
CA LEU A 13 13.31 10.14 -7.91
C LEU A 13 14.81 9.89 -7.75
N LEU A 14 15.27 8.65 -7.91
CA LEU A 14 16.66 8.25 -7.76
C LEU A 14 17.33 7.90 -9.09
N TYR A 15 16.67 8.12 -10.23
CA TYR A 15 17.15 7.68 -11.53
C TYR A 15 18.57 8.19 -11.84
N ASP A 16 18.88 9.45 -11.52
CA ASP A 16 20.20 10.06 -11.68
C ASP A 16 21.24 9.61 -10.65
N ARG A 17 20.81 8.93 -9.58
CA ARG A 17 21.65 8.47 -8.46
C ARG A 17 21.97 6.99 -8.51
N VAL A 18 21.24 6.21 -9.30
CA VAL A 18 21.53 4.80 -9.53
C VAL A 18 22.74 4.70 -10.44
N ARG A 19 23.86 4.20 -9.89
CA ARG A 19 25.12 4.05 -10.63
C ARG A 19 25.24 2.72 -11.36
N ASP A 20 24.57 1.71 -10.83
CA ASP A 20 24.58 0.34 -11.34
C ASP A 20 23.16 -0.20 -11.31
N GLU A 21 22.60 -0.48 -12.49
CA GLU A 21 21.26 -1.04 -12.61
C GLU A 21 21.24 -2.51 -12.17
N GLU A 22 22.36 -3.23 -12.26
CA GLU A 22 22.49 -4.64 -11.89
C GLU A 22 22.79 -4.83 -10.40
N ASP A 23 22.86 -3.74 -9.62
CA ASP A 23 23.01 -3.82 -8.18
C ASP A 23 21.88 -4.68 -7.58
N LYS A 24 22.27 -5.70 -6.81
CA LYS A 24 21.33 -6.70 -6.32
C LYS A 24 20.30 -6.12 -5.35
N VAL A 25 20.66 -5.09 -4.58
CA VAL A 25 19.74 -4.42 -3.65
C VAL A 25 18.75 -3.56 -4.43
N TRP A 26 19.20 -2.89 -5.49
CA TRP A 26 18.35 -2.18 -6.43
C TRP A 26 17.36 -3.12 -7.12
N GLN A 27 17.82 -4.24 -7.66
CA GLN A 27 16.98 -5.26 -8.28
C GLN A 27 15.95 -5.84 -7.30
N LEU A 28 16.35 -6.08 -6.04
CA LEU A 28 15.41 -6.48 -4.99
C LEU A 28 14.31 -5.43 -4.75
N TYR A 29 14.69 -4.15 -4.77
CA TYR A 29 13.76 -3.03 -4.64
C TYR A 29 12.78 -2.93 -5.82
N LEU A 30 13.28 -3.08 -7.06
CA LEU A 30 12.43 -3.10 -8.26
C LEU A 30 11.44 -4.26 -8.24
N CYS A 31 11.89 -5.45 -7.81
CA CYS A 31 11.01 -6.60 -7.62
C CYS A 31 9.90 -6.31 -6.57
N LEU A 32 10.25 -5.68 -5.44
CA LEU A 32 9.26 -5.24 -4.45
C LEU A 32 8.27 -4.22 -5.05
N LYS A 33 8.74 -3.26 -5.84
CA LYS A 33 7.88 -2.29 -6.53
C LYS A 33 6.87 -3.01 -7.43
N ASP A 34 7.30 -4.02 -8.18
CA ASP A 34 6.42 -4.76 -9.08
C ASP A 34 5.37 -5.56 -8.30
N ILE A 35 5.75 -6.23 -7.21
CA ILE A 35 4.81 -6.89 -6.28
C ILE A 35 3.75 -5.90 -5.78
N VAL A 36 4.18 -4.73 -5.26
CA VAL A 36 3.28 -3.71 -4.73
C VAL A 36 2.37 -3.13 -5.82
N THR A 37 2.89 -2.97 -7.05
CA THR A 37 2.11 -2.48 -8.19
C THR A 37 1.03 -3.46 -8.59
N MET A 38 1.35 -4.76 -8.68
CA MET A 38 0.37 -5.80 -8.98
C MET A 38 -0.74 -5.87 -7.92
N LEU A 39 -0.37 -5.83 -6.64
CA LEU A 39 -1.31 -5.87 -5.52
C LEU A 39 -2.24 -4.65 -5.44
N ALA A 40 -1.79 -3.51 -5.96
CA ALA A 40 -2.59 -2.29 -6.03
C ALA A 40 -3.52 -2.25 -7.25
N SER A 41 -3.38 -3.19 -8.20
CA SER A 41 -4.21 -3.25 -9.39
C SER A 41 -5.68 -3.54 -9.02
N PRO A 42 -6.65 -2.79 -9.56
CA PRO A 42 -8.07 -3.03 -9.29
C PRO A 42 -8.61 -4.31 -9.94
N LYS A 43 -7.83 -4.93 -10.83
CA LYS A 43 -8.17 -6.17 -11.55
C LYS A 43 -6.92 -7.03 -11.70
N LEU A 44 -7.05 -8.33 -11.44
CA LEU A 44 -5.97 -9.31 -11.57
C LEU A 44 -6.54 -10.56 -12.25
N HIS A 45 -5.87 -11.02 -13.31
CA HIS A 45 -6.16 -12.28 -13.96
C HIS A 45 -5.47 -13.44 -13.22
N VAL A 46 -6.01 -14.66 -13.33
CA VAL A 46 -5.47 -15.85 -12.64
C VAL A 46 -4.00 -16.10 -12.98
N THR A 47 -3.60 -15.89 -14.24
CA THR A 47 -2.19 -15.99 -14.65
C THR A 47 -1.29 -14.95 -13.99
N GLN A 48 -1.81 -13.74 -13.73
CA GLN A 48 -1.08 -12.70 -12.99
C GLN A 48 -0.95 -13.07 -11.51
N ILE A 49 -1.95 -13.72 -10.92
CA ILE A 49 -1.87 -14.22 -9.53
C ILE A 49 -0.81 -15.32 -9.42
N ALA A 50 -0.74 -16.24 -10.39
CA ALA A 50 0.31 -17.24 -10.44
C ALA A 50 1.71 -16.61 -10.57
N TYR A 51 1.86 -15.60 -11.45
CA TYR A 51 3.10 -14.84 -11.58
C TYR A 51 3.49 -14.10 -10.29
N LEU A 52 2.51 -13.49 -9.61
CA LEU A 52 2.71 -12.81 -8.33
C LEU A 52 3.31 -13.77 -7.28
N ARG A 53 2.87 -15.04 -7.24
CA ARG A 53 3.44 -16.04 -6.33
C ARG A 53 4.93 -16.26 -6.60
N VAL A 54 5.30 -16.47 -7.87
CA VAL A 54 6.71 -16.64 -8.27
C VAL A 54 7.54 -15.41 -7.91
N LEU A 55 7.01 -14.22 -8.18
CA LEU A 55 7.68 -12.95 -7.88
C LEU A 55 7.92 -12.77 -6.37
N ILE A 56 6.95 -13.14 -5.53
CA ILE A 56 7.07 -13.08 -4.07
C ILE A 56 8.10 -14.09 -3.56
N ASP A 57 8.10 -15.32 -4.07
CA ASP A 57 9.07 -16.35 -3.65
C ASP A 57 10.51 -15.96 -4.04
N ASP A 58 10.71 -15.42 -5.25
CA ASP A 58 12.00 -14.87 -5.70
C ASP A 58 12.45 -13.70 -4.82
N TYR A 59 11.55 -12.74 -4.54
CA TYR A 59 11.82 -11.61 -3.66
C TYR A 59 12.25 -12.06 -2.25
N LEU A 60 11.51 -12.99 -1.63
CA LEU A 60 11.83 -13.47 -0.29
C LEU A 60 13.17 -14.21 -0.25
N SER A 61 13.45 -15.03 -1.27
CA SER A 61 14.72 -15.75 -1.41
C SER A 61 15.91 -14.80 -1.53
N ARG A 62 15.82 -13.82 -2.43
CA ARG A 62 16.85 -12.79 -2.61
C ARG A 62 17.00 -11.92 -1.36
N ARG A 63 15.89 -11.60 -0.67
CA ARG A 63 15.92 -10.81 0.56
C ARG A 63 16.70 -11.52 1.65
N VAL A 64 16.51 -12.82 1.85
CA VAL A 64 17.27 -13.60 2.85
C VAL A 64 18.74 -13.69 2.44
N HIS A 65 19.03 -13.93 1.17
CA HIS A 65 20.40 -14.03 0.66
C HIS A 65 21.19 -12.72 0.80
N LEU A 66 20.58 -11.56 0.51
CA LEU A 66 21.25 -10.26 0.53
C LEU A 66 21.42 -9.67 1.93
N PHE A 67 20.56 -10.02 2.88
CA PHE A 67 20.70 -9.57 4.27
C PHE A 67 20.46 -10.73 5.24
N PRO A 68 21.43 -11.65 5.34
CA PRO A 68 21.31 -12.85 6.17
C PRO A 68 21.18 -12.52 7.67
N ASP A 69 21.82 -11.44 8.11
CA ASP A 69 21.81 -11.01 9.52
C ASP A 69 20.55 -10.25 9.93
N ILE A 70 19.68 -9.91 8.97
CA ILE A 70 18.46 -9.14 9.22
C ILE A 70 17.24 -10.04 9.04
N PRO A 71 16.57 -10.46 10.13
CA PRO A 71 15.49 -11.43 10.07
C PRO A 71 14.27 -10.91 9.30
N LEU A 72 13.53 -11.84 8.70
CA LEU A 72 12.26 -11.54 8.06
C LEU A 72 11.25 -11.07 9.09
N LYS A 73 10.71 -9.86 8.89
CA LYS A 73 9.59 -9.33 9.66
C LYS A 73 8.26 -10.03 9.31
N PRO A 74 7.25 -10.02 10.20
CA PRO A 74 5.94 -10.61 9.94
C PRO A 74 5.28 -10.18 8.62
N LYS A 75 5.52 -8.96 8.15
CA LYS A 75 5.03 -8.48 6.84
C LYS A 75 5.51 -9.35 5.66
N HIS A 76 6.72 -9.89 5.72
CA HIS A 76 7.24 -10.81 4.71
C HIS A 76 6.52 -12.15 4.75
N HIS A 77 6.21 -12.64 5.95
CA HIS A 77 5.42 -13.86 6.10
C HIS A 77 4.00 -13.67 5.54
N TYR A 78 3.34 -12.56 5.88
CA TYR A 78 2.00 -12.27 5.35
C TYR A 78 1.98 -12.15 3.83
N LEU A 79 3.03 -11.57 3.23
CA LEU A 79 3.14 -11.43 1.78
C LEU A 79 3.02 -12.77 1.06
N ARG A 80 3.52 -13.86 1.65
CA ARG A 80 3.44 -15.21 1.07
C ARG A 80 2.01 -15.69 0.82
N HIS A 81 1.06 -15.23 1.64
CA HIS A 81 -0.35 -15.59 1.54
C HIS A 81 -1.13 -14.71 0.54
N TYR A 82 -0.54 -13.63 0.06
CA TYR A 82 -1.26 -12.67 -0.78
C TYR A 82 -1.75 -13.24 -2.11
N PRO A 83 -1.01 -14.12 -2.82
CA PRO A 83 -1.54 -14.78 -4.01
C PRO A 83 -2.82 -15.57 -3.73
N ASP A 84 -2.87 -16.31 -2.61
CA ASP A 84 -4.04 -17.10 -2.23
C ASP A 84 -5.22 -16.20 -1.88
N LEU A 85 -4.98 -15.13 -1.13
CA LEU A 85 -6.00 -14.14 -0.83
C LEU A 85 -6.51 -13.43 -2.10
N CYS A 86 -5.63 -13.15 -3.07
CA CYS A 86 -6.02 -12.60 -4.37
C CYS A 86 -6.91 -13.57 -5.16
N TYR A 87 -6.65 -14.88 -5.05
CA TYR A 87 -7.42 -15.91 -5.74
C TYR A 87 -8.82 -16.04 -5.13
N GLU A 88 -8.92 -16.09 -3.80
CA GLU A 88 -10.18 -16.28 -3.07
C GLU A 88 -11.06 -15.02 -3.05
N TYR A 89 -10.47 -13.84 -2.80
CA TYR A 89 -11.22 -12.60 -2.58
C TYR A 89 -11.14 -11.62 -3.75
N GLY A 90 -10.40 -11.96 -4.79
CA GLY A 90 -10.06 -11.04 -5.87
C GLY A 90 -9.03 -9.98 -5.44
N PRO A 91 -8.90 -8.88 -6.19
CA PRO A 91 -7.85 -7.89 -5.96
C PRO A 91 -7.89 -7.28 -4.56
N LEU A 92 -6.80 -7.44 -3.80
CA LEU A 92 -6.69 -6.94 -2.41
C LEU A 92 -6.78 -5.42 -2.29
N SER A 93 -6.61 -4.69 -3.39
CA SER A 93 -6.85 -3.24 -3.46
C SER A 93 -8.25 -2.86 -2.96
N HIS A 94 -9.26 -3.72 -3.19
CA HIS A 94 -10.64 -3.48 -2.78
C HIS A 94 -10.85 -3.68 -1.28
N LEU A 95 -10.01 -4.50 -0.65
CA LEU A 95 -10.01 -4.75 0.79
C LEU A 95 -9.11 -3.77 1.57
N SER A 96 -8.44 -2.85 0.86
CA SER A 96 -7.50 -1.90 1.45
C SER A 96 -8.17 -0.88 2.37
N THR A 97 -7.60 -0.68 3.56
CA THR A 97 -8.08 0.31 4.53
C THR A 97 -7.57 1.73 4.26
N LEU A 98 -6.77 1.93 3.20
CA LEU A 98 -6.15 3.23 2.88
C LEU A 98 -7.16 4.37 2.70
N ARG A 99 -8.34 4.08 2.14
CA ARG A 99 -9.40 5.08 1.96
C ARG A 99 -10.00 5.51 3.30
N PHE A 100 -10.23 4.56 4.21
CA PHE A 100 -10.75 4.85 5.54
C PHE A 100 -9.75 5.66 6.36
N GLU A 101 -8.46 5.32 6.31
CA GLU A 101 -7.40 6.08 6.96
C GLU A 101 -7.32 7.51 6.42
N SER A 102 -7.40 7.68 5.10
CA SER A 102 -7.40 8.99 4.45
C SER A 102 -8.60 9.83 4.88
N LYS A 103 -9.79 9.24 4.93
CA LYS A 103 -11.00 9.90 5.41
C LYS A 103 -10.92 10.27 6.89
N HIS A 104 -10.26 9.45 7.71
CA HIS A 104 -10.08 9.73 9.13
C HIS A 104 -9.27 11.03 9.38
N SER A 105 -8.35 11.41 8.47
CA SER A 105 -7.64 12.70 8.54
C SER A 105 -8.58 13.91 8.51
N TYR A 106 -9.63 13.86 7.70
CA TYR A 106 -10.66 14.90 7.64
C TYR A 106 -11.37 15.09 8.99
N PHE A 107 -11.75 13.99 9.64
CA PHE A 107 -12.40 14.02 10.95
C PHE A 107 -11.46 14.55 12.05
N LYS A 108 -10.18 14.15 12.04
CA LYS A 108 -9.17 14.71 12.96
C LYS A 108 -9.04 16.22 12.81
N ARG A 109 -9.12 16.75 11.58
CA ARG A 109 -9.08 18.19 11.34
C ARG A 109 -10.29 18.92 11.94
N ILE A 110 -11.49 18.37 11.79
CA ILE A 110 -12.72 18.95 12.38
C ILE A 110 -12.61 19.03 13.90
N ILE A 111 -12.17 17.96 14.56
CA ILE A 111 -12.05 17.93 16.02
C ILE A 111 -11.06 19.00 16.49
N ARG A 112 -9.90 19.09 15.83
CA ARG A 112 -8.86 20.08 16.15
C ARG A 112 -9.32 21.53 15.96
N SER A 113 -10.12 21.81 14.93
CA SER A 113 -10.61 23.17 14.65
C SER A 113 -11.80 23.55 15.53
N THR A 114 -12.73 22.62 15.76
CA THR A 114 -13.97 22.89 16.50
C THR A 114 -13.72 22.98 18.01
N ARG A 115 -12.75 22.22 18.53
CA ARG A 115 -12.42 22.12 19.96
C ARG A 115 -13.64 21.82 20.86
N ASN A 116 -14.68 21.21 20.29
CA ASN A 116 -15.86 20.76 21.01
C ASN A 116 -15.82 19.24 21.12
N PHE A 117 -15.81 18.74 22.35
CA PHE A 117 -15.73 17.31 22.67
C PHE A 117 -17.06 16.73 23.16
N LYS A 118 -18.12 17.54 23.23
CA LYS A 118 -19.46 17.06 23.54
C LYS A 118 -20.10 16.49 22.26
N ASN A 119 -20.51 15.23 22.30
CA ASN A 119 -21.14 14.53 21.16
C ASN A 119 -20.33 14.65 19.85
N ILE A 120 -19.06 14.24 19.89
CA ILE A 120 -18.10 14.35 18.78
C ILE A 120 -18.65 13.69 17.50
N THR A 121 -19.30 12.54 17.63
CA THR A 121 -19.91 11.82 16.51
C THR A 121 -20.96 12.65 15.79
N TYR A 122 -21.85 13.32 16.54
CA TYR A 122 -22.85 14.23 15.99
C TYR A 122 -22.18 15.40 15.25
N SER A 123 -21.22 16.06 15.89
CA SER A 123 -20.51 17.20 15.29
C SER A 123 -19.78 16.80 14.00
N MET A 124 -19.13 15.64 13.98
CA MET A 124 -18.46 15.10 12.79
C MET A 124 -19.46 14.73 11.69
N ALA A 125 -20.60 14.12 12.02
CA ALA A 125 -21.65 13.76 11.07
C ALA A 125 -22.23 15.00 10.39
N THR A 126 -22.61 16.03 11.16
CA THR A 126 -23.13 17.29 10.62
C THR A 126 -22.12 17.98 9.69
N LYS A 127 -20.86 18.08 10.10
CA LYS A 127 -19.81 18.68 9.24
C LYS A 127 -19.57 17.86 7.97
N HIS A 128 -19.64 16.54 8.08
CA HIS A 128 -19.50 15.65 6.93
C HIS A 128 -20.66 15.81 5.95
N GLU A 129 -21.89 15.87 6.43
CA GLU A 129 -23.09 16.09 5.63
C GLU A 129 -23.03 17.44 4.89
N MET A 130 -22.66 18.52 5.60
CA MET A 130 -22.45 19.84 4.98
C MET A 130 -21.42 19.78 3.83
N LEU A 131 -20.30 19.08 4.03
CA LEU A 131 -19.30 18.89 2.97
C LEU A 131 -19.87 18.08 1.79
N GLN A 132 -20.62 17.01 2.06
CA GLN A 132 -21.23 16.20 1.01
C GLN A 132 -22.27 16.99 0.21
N SER A 133 -23.10 17.81 0.85
CA SER A 133 -24.05 18.68 0.17
C SER A 133 -23.35 19.66 -0.77
N TYR A 134 -22.26 20.28 -0.32
CA TYR A 134 -21.49 21.22 -1.14
C TYR A 134 -20.84 20.55 -2.35
N CYS A 135 -20.31 19.32 -2.20
CA CYS A 135 -19.67 18.61 -3.30
C CYS A 135 -20.65 17.93 -4.29
N ARG A 136 -21.93 17.81 -3.93
CA ARG A 136 -22.98 17.18 -4.76
C ARG A 136 -23.85 18.20 -5.51
N ALA A 137 -23.74 19.48 -5.16
CA ALA A 137 -24.36 20.60 -5.88
C ALA A 137 -23.46 21.03 -7.04
#